data_AF-A0A1Y0RJI9-F1
#
_entry.id   AF-A0A1Y0RJI9-F1
#
_cell.length_a   1.000
_cell.length_b   1.000
_cell.length_c   1.000
_cell.angle_alpha   90.00
_cell.angle_beta   90.00
_cell.angle_gamma   90.00
#
_symmetry.space_group_name_H-M   'P 1'
#
loop_
_entity.id
_entity.type
_entity.pdbx_description
1 polymer ?
#
loop_
_entity_poly.entity_id
_entity_poly.type
_entity_poly.pdbx_seq_one_letter_code
_entity_poly.pdbx_strand_id
1 'polypeptide(L)'
;MLLKLFRKTPLAWLQMSRQKTRLLVATAGIAFADLLMFVQLGFQDALNDSQLNFYTKLQGDLFLVNKLSDNLTSFKNFSRDNLYQAAGINGVASVGSLYTAQVTWRNPENQSSRLIQIYGIDPSQPAFKMPEVNQHLDELKLLNRALFDKAGGLPKLGDIPTLLKKENPLSVQINNFEIQIVGLFALGSSFAAQGSVITSDSTFLRLFPERQADRIDVGIVKVKSNATLKQIQADLQAIMPDDLLVLTLDEFSARERDYWTKDSPIGVIFGLGVVLGFLVGIVIVYQILYTDISNHLPEYATLKAMGYSELYFIGVVIQEALIFAALGFVPGFLLSTGLYTITQSATLLPIAMKLSRATLVLVLTIIMCIGAGAIALQKLQQADPADIF
;
A
#
# COMPACT_ATOMS: atom_id res chain seq x y z
N MET A 1 30.68 -22.27 -17.12
CA MET A 1 30.80 -23.29 -16.05
C MET A 1 29.43 -23.82 -15.61
N LEU A 2 28.43 -22.96 -15.39
CA LEU A 2 27.03 -23.33 -15.09
C LEU A 2 26.35 -24.28 -16.11
N LEU A 3 26.59 -24.13 -17.41
CA LEU A 3 25.98 -24.99 -18.45
C LEU A 3 26.49 -26.45 -18.48
N LYS A 4 27.67 -26.75 -17.89
CA LYS A 4 28.16 -28.14 -17.80
C LYS A 4 27.51 -28.92 -16.65
N LEU A 5 26.95 -28.23 -15.65
CA LEU A 5 26.23 -28.84 -14.52
C LEU A 5 24.88 -29.44 -14.91
N PHE A 6 24.26 -28.99 -16.01
CA PHE A 6 22.97 -29.49 -16.50
C PHE A 6 23.07 -30.62 -17.56
N ARG A 7 24.29 -31.05 -17.93
CA ARG A 7 24.53 -32.08 -18.97
C ARG A 7 24.72 -33.51 -18.45
N LYS A 8 24.72 -33.72 -17.12
CA LYS A 8 24.77 -35.04 -16.48
C LYS A 8 23.38 -35.43 -15.99
N THR A 9 23.19 -36.70 -15.64
CA THR A 9 21.96 -37.23 -15.00
C THR A 9 21.42 -36.23 -13.96
N PRO A 10 20.13 -35.83 -14.03
CA PRO A 10 19.57 -34.78 -13.19
C PRO A 10 19.36 -35.28 -11.76
N LEU A 11 20.46 -35.46 -11.04
CA LEU A 11 20.52 -36.12 -9.74
C LEU A 11 19.60 -35.42 -8.71
N ALA A 12 19.67 -34.09 -8.63
CA ALA A 12 18.80 -33.27 -7.77
C ALA A 12 17.31 -33.56 -7.99
N TRP A 13 16.85 -33.53 -9.25
CA TRP A 13 15.45 -33.82 -9.56
C TRP A 13 15.06 -35.27 -9.24
N LEU A 14 15.96 -36.22 -9.52
CA LEU A 14 15.71 -37.65 -9.28
C LEU A 14 15.68 -37.96 -7.77
N GLN A 15 16.53 -37.34 -6.96
CA GLN A 15 16.52 -37.48 -5.50
C GLN A 15 15.22 -36.93 -4.91
N MET A 16 14.84 -35.72 -5.30
CA MET A 16 13.62 -35.06 -4.82
C MET A 16 12.34 -35.80 -5.25
N SER A 17 12.24 -36.21 -6.52
CA SER A 17 11.04 -36.87 -7.04
C SER A 17 10.85 -38.30 -6.51
N ARG A 18 11.92 -38.96 -6.05
CA ARG A 18 11.86 -40.26 -5.38
C ARG A 18 11.15 -40.18 -4.04
N GLN A 19 11.33 -39.08 -3.29
CA GLN A 19 10.72 -38.88 -1.97
C GLN A 19 9.54 -37.90 -2.00
N LYS A 20 8.45 -38.32 -2.66
CA LYS A 20 7.26 -37.47 -2.94
C LYS A 20 6.67 -36.76 -1.70
N THR A 21 6.59 -37.44 -0.56
CA THR A 21 6.06 -36.83 0.68
C THR A 21 6.92 -35.68 1.16
N ARG A 22 8.25 -35.84 1.12
CA ARG A 22 9.19 -34.79 1.52
C ARG A 22 9.13 -33.61 0.56
N LEU A 23 9.10 -33.88 -0.74
CA LEU A 23 8.94 -32.86 -1.77
C LEU A 23 7.66 -32.04 -1.56
N LEU A 24 6.54 -32.69 -1.24
CA LEU A 24 5.28 -32.02 -0.94
C LEU A 24 5.37 -31.15 0.33
N VAL A 25 5.92 -31.68 1.42
CA VAL A 25 6.10 -30.93 2.67
C VAL A 25 7.01 -29.71 2.47
N ALA A 26 8.08 -29.86 1.70
CA ALA A 26 8.99 -28.77 1.36
C ALA A 26 8.34 -27.69 0.52
N THR A 27 7.64 -28.12 -0.52
CA THR A 27 6.89 -27.22 -1.40
C THR A 27 5.85 -26.44 -0.60
N ALA A 28 5.10 -27.11 0.30
CA ALA A 28 4.11 -26.46 1.15
C ALA A 28 4.74 -25.47 2.15
N GLY A 29 5.87 -25.83 2.75
CA GLY A 29 6.58 -24.95 3.68
C GLY A 29 7.12 -23.68 3.03
N ILE A 30 7.70 -23.81 1.82
CA ILE A 30 8.17 -22.66 1.03
C ILE A 30 6.98 -21.83 0.56
N ALA A 31 5.93 -22.47 0.04
CA ALA A 31 4.72 -21.78 -0.39
C ALA A 31 4.07 -20.97 0.75
N PHE A 32 4.11 -21.50 1.98
CA PHE A 32 3.64 -20.79 3.16
C PHE A 32 4.53 -19.59 3.51
N ALA A 33 5.85 -19.72 3.47
CA ALA A 33 6.77 -18.60 3.69
C ALA A 33 6.58 -17.50 2.62
N ASP A 34 6.44 -17.89 1.35
CA ASP A 34 6.16 -16.98 0.24
C ASP A 34 4.80 -16.30 0.42
N LEU A 35 3.76 -17.07 0.80
CA LEU A 35 2.43 -16.53 1.12
C LEU A 35 2.51 -15.47 2.22
N LEU A 36 3.26 -15.72 3.30
CA LEU A 36 3.46 -14.74 4.37
C LEU A 36 4.12 -13.48 3.82
N MET A 37 5.24 -13.59 3.08
CA MET A 37 5.91 -12.42 2.49
C MET A 37 5.01 -11.64 1.54
N PHE A 38 4.26 -12.35 0.68
CA PHE A 38 3.28 -11.74 -0.20
C PHE A 38 2.20 -11.00 0.58
N VAL A 39 1.58 -11.63 1.57
CA VAL A 39 0.53 -10.99 2.39
C VAL A 39 1.06 -9.68 2.97
N GLN A 40 2.20 -9.70 3.64
CA GLN A 40 2.78 -8.51 4.29
C GLN A 40 3.04 -7.38 3.29
N LEU A 41 3.69 -7.67 2.15
CA LEU A 41 3.94 -6.69 1.09
C LEU A 41 2.65 -6.20 0.42
N GLY A 42 1.64 -7.06 0.32
CA GLY A 42 0.34 -6.74 -0.27
C GLY A 42 -0.46 -5.75 0.54
N PHE A 43 -0.52 -5.96 1.85
CA PHE A 43 -1.15 -5.02 2.76
C PHE A 43 -0.38 -3.69 2.82
N GLN A 44 0.96 -3.73 2.83
CA GLN A 44 1.78 -2.52 2.82
C GLN A 44 1.53 -1.66 1.56
N ASP A 45 1.52 -2.27 0.38
CA ASP A 45 1.26 -1.54 -0.87
C ASP A 45 -0.17 -0.99 -0.92
N ALA A 46 -1.17 -1.75 -0.48
CA ALA A 46 -2.54 -1.26 -0.49
C ALA A 46 -2.76 -0.13 0.52
N LEU A 47 -2.03 -0.15 1.64
CA LEU A 47 -1.98 0.99 2.53
C LEU A 47 -1.47 2.22 1.79
N ASN A 48 -0.30 2.13 1.15
CA ASN A 48 0.27 3.26 0.41
C ASN A 48 -0.66 3.74 -0.72
N ASP A 49 -1.10 2.82 -1.59
CA ASP A 49 -1.92 3.16 -2.75
C ASP A 49 -3.26 3.80 -2.34
N SER A 50 -3.89 3.30 -1.26
CA SER A 50 -5.16 3.87 -0.78
C SER A 50 -5.02 5.28 -0.21
N GLN A 51 -3.91 5.59 0.47
CA GLN A 51 -3.66 6.93 1.01
C GLN A 51 -3.28 7.92 -0.11
N LEU A 52 -2.55 7.45 -1.13
CA LEU A 52 -2.15 8.29 -2.26
C LEU A 52 -3.29 8.61 -3.23
N ASN A 53 -4.36 7.79 -3.24
CA ASN A 53 -5.46 7.99 -4.17
C ASN A 53 -6.09 9.39 -4.06
N PHE A 54 -6.27 9.89 -2.83
CA PHE A 54 -6.75 11.25 -2.56
C PHE A 54 -5.93 12.32 -3.30
N TYR A 55 -4.60 12.25 -3.18
CA TYR A 55 -3.69 13.20 -3.80
C TYR A 55 -3.82 13.21 -5.32
N THR A 56 -3.90 12.04 -5.95
CA THR A 56 -4.04 11.94 -7.42
C THR A 56 -5.29 12.63 -7.97
N LYS A 57 -6.33 12.82 -7.13
CA LYS A 57 -7.59 13.46 -7.50
C LYS A 57 -7.60 14.96 -7.25
N LEU A 58 -6.60 15.54 -6.57
CA LEU A 58 -6.55 16.99 -6.33
C LEU A 58 -6.31 17.76 -7.63
N GLN A 59 -6.98 18.91 -7.74
CA GLN A 59 -6.87 19.84 -8.86
C GLN A 59 -6.06 21.08 -8.45
N GLY A 60 -4.75 20.91 -8.35
CA GLY A 60 -3.78 21.99 -8.13
C GLY A 60 -2.43 21.63 -8.70
N ASP A 61 -1.59 22.64 -8.89
CA ASP A 61 -0.21 22.47 -9.36
C ASP A 61 0.79 22.58 -8.20
N LEU A 62 0.49 23.47 -7.23
CA LEU A 62 1.23 23.63 -5.99
C LEU A 62 0.28 23.58 -4.79
N PHE A 63 0.80 23.11 -3.66
CA PHE A 63 0.06 22.93 -2.42
C PHE A 63 0.80 23.60 -1.27
N LEU A 64 0.06 24.37 -0.49
CA LEU A 64 0.53 24.99 0.74
C LEU A 64 0.08 24.14 1.92
N VAL A 65 1.05 23.67 2.72
CA VAL A 65 0.77 22.86 3.92
C VAL A 65 1.69 23.27 5.06
N ASN A 66 1.21 23.17 6.29
CA ASN A 66 2.04 23.42 7.45
C ASN A 66 3.10 22.31 7.61
N LYS A 67 4.36 22.68 7.89
CA LYS A 67 5.52 21.78 8.07
C LYS A 67 5.30 20.71 9.13
N LEU A 68 4.49 20.99 10.14
CA LEU A 68 4.12 20.06 11.22
C LEU A 68 2.99 19.09 10.82
N SER A 69 2.53 19.13 9.57
CA SER A 69 1.58 18.16 9.02
C SER A 69 2.33 16.94 8.52
N ASP A 70 2.04 15.81 9.14
CA ASP A 70 2.71 14.54 8.83
C ASP A 70 1.93 13.71 7.80
N ASN A 71 0.60 13.71 7.86
CA ASN A 71 -0.26 12.93 6.96
C ASN A 71 -1.68 13.52 6.80
N LEU A 72 -2.48 12.90 5.94
CA LEU A 72 -3.87 13.30 5.62
C LEU A 72 -4.82 13.47 6.82
N THR A 73 -4.57 12.75 7.92
CA THR A 73 -5.42 12.77 9.12
C THR A 73 -4.94 13.73 10.19
N SER A 74 -3.74 14.30 10.05
CA SER A 74 -3.09 15.14 11.07
C SER A 74 -2.63 16.50 10.57
N PHE A 75 -3.30 17.06 9.55
CA PHE A 75 -2.99 18.40 9.08
C PHE A 75 -3.07 19.44 10.20
N LYS A 76 -2.03 20.27 10.26
CA LYS A 76 -2.02 21.48 11.08
C LYS A 76 -2.53 22.63 10.24
N ASN A 77 -3.47 23.37 10.80
CA ASN A 77 -4.04 24.51 10.11
C ASN A 77 -3.06 25.70 10.07
N PHE A 78 -3.28 26.60 9.11
CA PHE A 78 -2.52 27.83 8.94
C PHE A 78 -3.42 28.98 8.46
N SER A 79 -2.94 30.22 8.54
CA SER A 79 -3.74 31.39 8.15
C SER A 79 -4.09 31.37 6.66
N ARG A 80 -5.37 31.59 6.34
CA ARG A 80 -5.89 31.79 4.99
C ARG A 80 -5.22 32.99 4.30
N ASP A 81 -4.68 33.96 5.05
CA ASP A 81 -3.97 35.11 4.47
C ASP A 81 -2.80 34.70 3.60
N ASN A 82 -2.08 33.63 3.97
CA ASN A 82 -0.98 33.10 3.18
C ASN A 82 -1.46 32.61 1.81
N LEU A 83 -2.69 32.06 1.72
CA LEU A 83 -3.30 31.66 0.45
C LEU A 83 -3.63 32.88 -0.43
N TYR A 84 -4.10 33.99 0.17
CA TYR A 84 -4.36 35.22 -0.57
C TYR A 84 -3.07 35.94 -0.99
N GLN A 85 -2.00 35.86 -0.20
CA GLN A 85 -0.68 36.32 -0.62
C GLN A 85 -0.18 35.54 -1.85
N ALA A 86 -0.38 34.21 -1.86
CA ALA A 86 -0.07 33.38 -3.02
C ALA A 86 -0.84 33.83 -4.28
N ALA A 87 -2.12 34.21 -4.13
CA ALA A 87 -2.93 34.72 -5.25
C ALA A 87 -2.38 36.02 -5.87
N GLY A 88 -1.58 36.79 -5.10
CA GLY A 88 -0.95 38.03 -5.57
C GLY A 88 0.27 37.82 -6.48
N ILE A 89 0.80 36.59 -6.60
CA ILE A 89 1.97 36.30 -7.43
C ILE A 89 1.59 36.28 -8.91
N ASN A 90 2.37 37.03 -9.72
CA ASN A 90 2.28 36.98 -11.17
C ASN A 90 2.57 35.57 -11.70
N GLY A 91 1.54 34.90 -12.22
CA GLY A 91 1.64 33.54 -12.72
C GLY A 91 0.72 32.57 -12.00
N VAL A 92 0.17 32.94 -10.84
CA VAL A 92 -0.93 32.22 -10.20
C VAL A 92 -2.24 32.53 -10.95
N ALA A 93 -2.95 31.49 -11.35
CA ALA A 93 -4.24 31.58 -12.02
C ALA A 93 -5.38 31.67 -11.00
N SER A 94 -5.33 30.83 -9.98
CA SER A 94 -6.31 30.83 -8.90
C SER A 94 -5.80 30.10 -7.66
N VAL A 95 -6.48 30.33 -6.54
CA VAL A 95 -6.21 29.66 -5.26
C VAL A 95 -7.51 29.11 -4.68
N GLY A 96 -7.41 28.00 -3.95
CA GLY A 96 -8.53 27.36 -3.26
C GLY A 96 -8.10 26.82 -1.89
N SER A 97 -9.03 26.79 -0.95
CA SER A 97 -8.81 26.19 0.37
C SER A 97 -9.46 24.82 0.46
N LEU A 98 -8.80 23.92 1.16
CA LEU A 98 -9.31 22.60 1.50
C LEU A 98 -9.23 22.42 3.02
N TYR A 99 -10.37 22.00 3.57
CA TYR A 99 -10.54 21.58 4.94
C TYR A 99 -10.66 20.05 5.00
N THR A 100 -10.12 19.43 6.03
CA THR A 100 -10.14 17.98 6.19
C THR A 100 -10.29 17.60 7.66
N ALA A 101 -11.21 16.68 7.93
CA ALA A 101 -11.46 16.16 9.27
C ALA A 101 -12.16 14.80 9.19
N GLN A 102 -12.36 14.18 10.34
CA GLN A 102 -13.20 13.00 10.48
C GLN A 102 -14.55 13.37 11.08
N VAL A 103 -15.60 12.72 10.60
CA VAL A 103 -16.97 12.87 11.10
C VAL A 103 -17.57 11.52 11.42
N THR A 104 -18.55 11.51 12.32
CA THR A 104 -19.38 10.35 12.60
C THR A 104 -20.54 10.31 11.61
N TRP A 105 -20.47 9.41 10.64
CA TRP A 105 -21.56 9.08 9.74
C TRP A 105 -22.56 8.15 10.42
N ARG A 106 -23.85 8.49 10.36
CA ARG A 106 -24.92 7.61 10.81
C ARG A 106 -25.59 6.95 9.61
N ASN A 107 -25.47 5.62 9.53
CA ASN A 107 -26.07 4.84 8.47
C ASN A 107 -27.61 5.02 8.49
N PRO A 108 -28.24 5.46 7.38
CA PRO A 108 -29.68 5.72 7.35
C PRO A 108 -30.54 4.46 7.48
N GLU A 109 -30.03 3.28 7.11
CA GLU A 109 -30.78 2.02 7.10
C GLU A 109 -30.79 1.35 8.48
N ASN A 110 -29.62 1.29 9.15
CA ASN A 110 -29.46 0.53 10.41
C ASN A 110 -29.03 1.38 11.61
N GLN A 111 -28.90 2.70 11.42
CA GLN A 111 -28.57 3.68 12.47
C GLN A 111 -27.19 3.49 13.12
N SER A 112 -26.35 2.60 12.59
CA SER A 112 -24.99 2.41 13.10
C SER A 112 -24.10 3.60 12.74
N SER A 113 -23.20 3.95 13.66
CA SER A 113 -22.28 5.07 13.51
C SER A 113 -20.89 4.60 13.07
N ARG A 114 -20.27 5.30 12.11
CA ARG A 114 -18.93 5.01 11.59
C ARG A 114 -18.16 6.30 11.38
N LEU A 115 -16.85 6.28 11.63
CA LEU A 115 -15.98 7.40 11.27
C LEU A 115 -15.69 7.37 9.77
N ILE A 116 -15.92 8.50 9.10
CA ILE A 116 -15.59 8.72 7.70
C ILE A 116 -14.82 10.04 7.55
N GLN A 117 -14.12 10.21 6.43
CA GLN A 117 -13.43 11.46 6.14
C GLN A 117 -14.41 12.49 5.56
N ILE A 118 -14.25 13.76 5.91
CA ILE A 118 -14.96 14.87 5.29
C ILE A 118 -13.96 15.86 4.71
N TYR A 119 -14.26 16.33 3.50
CA TYR A 119 -13.51 17.38 2.83
C TYR A 119 -14.40 18.60 2.62
N GLY A 120 -14.00 19.74 3.16
CA GLY A 120 -14.64 21.03 2.93
C GLY A 120 -13.89 21.80 1.84
N ILE A 121 -14.57 22.18 0.77
CA ILE A 121 -13.97 22.90 -0.37
C ILE A 121 -14.69 24.21 -0.62
N ASP A 122 -14.01 25.16 -1.28
CA ASP A 122 -14.69 26.32 -1.86
C ASP A 122 -15.43 25.88 -3.15
N PRO A 123 -16.78 25.88 -3.18
CA PRO A 123 -17.55 25.44 -4.34
C PRO A 123 -17.47 26.42 -5.53
N SER A 124 -16.88 27.60 -5.37
CA SER A 124 -16.67 28.53 -6.50
C SER A 124 -15.58 28.06 -7.45
N GLN A 125 -14.70 27.14 -7.00
CA GLN A 125 -13.59 26.63 -7.78
C GLN A 125 -13.42 25.12 -7.60
N PRO A 126 -13.13 24.36 -8.67
CA PRO A 126 -12.94 22.92 -8.53
C PRO A 126 -11.62 22.58 -7.80
N ALA A 127 -11.74 21.99 -6.62
CA ALA A 127 -10.62 21.48 -5.83
C ALA A 127 -10.17 20.06 -6.25
N PHE A 128 -11.03 19.32 -6.96
CA PHE A 128 -10.77 17.96 -7.41
C PHE A 128 -10.91 17.83 -8.94
N LYS A 129 -10.14 16.91 -9.54
CA LYS A 129 -10.20 16.54 -10.97
C LYS A 129 -11.39 15.64 -11.31
N MET A 130 -12.30 15.42 -10.36
CA MET A 130 -13.41 14.48 -10.48
C MET A 130 -14.62 15.15 -11.14
N PRO A 131 -15.04 14.74 -12.35
CA PRO A 131 -16.22 15.33 -13.02
C PRO A 131 -17.49 15.16 -12.19
N GLU A 132 -17.62 14.02 -11.51
CA GLU A 132 -18.73 13.69 -10.61
C GLU A 132 -18.86 14.69 -9.45
N VAL A 133 -17.76 15.30 -8.99
CA VAL A 133 -17.80 16.38 -7.99
C VAL A 133 -18.08 17.72 -8.66
N ASN A 134 -17.37 17.99 -9.77
CA ASN A 134 -17.38 19.29 -10.43
C ASN A 134 -18.75 19.67 -11.02
N GLN A 135 -19.59 18.69 -11.36
CA GLN A 135 -20.95 18.93 -11.84
C GLN A 135 -21.93 19.39 -10.73
N HIS A 136 -21.62 19.14 -9.45
CA HIS A 136 -22.48 19.48 -8.31
C HIS A 136 -21.97 20.68 -7.49
N LEU A 137 -20.96 21.41 -7.97
CA LEU A 137 -20.38 22.54 -7.23
C LEU A 137 -21.42 23.63 -6.92
N ASP A 138 -22.31 23.95 -7.86
CA ASP A 138 -23.36 24.94 -7.65
C ASP A 138 -24.35 24.50 -6.55
N GLU A 139 -24.62 23.20 -6.43
CA GLU A 139 -25.46 22.68 -5.37
C GLU A 139 -24.75 22.76 -4.01
N LEU A 140 -23.44 22.52 -3.95
CA LEU A 140 -22.67 22.63 -2.70
C LEU A 140 -22.59 24.06 -2.15
N LYS A 141 -22.91 25.09 -2.95
CA LYS A 141 -23.03 26.48 -2.45
C LYS A 141 -24.16 26.65 -1.43
N LEU A 142 -25.19 25.79 -1.47
CA LEU A 142 -26.24 25.79 -0.47
C LEU A 142 -25.77 25.05 0.78
N LEU A 143 -26.08 25.61 1.95
CA LEU A 143 -25.67 25.07 3.24
C LEU A 143 -26.29 23.67 3.47
N ASN A 144 -25.60 22.83 4.24
CA ASN A 144 -25.99 21.47 4.59
C ASN A 144 -26.08 20.51 3.40
N ARG A 145 -25.35 20.77 2.31
CA ARG A 145 -25.26 19.84 1.19
C ARG A 145 -23.91 19.15 1.13
N ALA A 146 -23.93 17.87 0.77
CA ALA A 146 -22.72 17.09 0.59
C ALA A 146 -22.86 16.10 -0.58
N LEU A 147 -21.71 15.65 -1.06
CA LEU A 147 -21.57 14.52 -1.96
C LEU A 147 -21.08 13.33 -1.15
N PHE A 148 -21.52 12.13 -1.54
CA PHE A 148 -21.16 10.89 -0.86
C PHE A 148 -20.29 9.98 -1.74
N ASP A 149 -19.28 9.36 -1.14
CA ASP A 149 -18.38 8.42 -1.82
C ASP A 149 -19.04 7.05 -2.03
N LYS A 150 -19.50 6.79 -3.25
CA LYS A 150 -20.13 5.52 -3.63
C LYS A 150 -19.16 4.34 -3.65
N ALA A 151 -17.85 4.59 -3.68
CA ALA A 151 -16.82 3.55 -3.67
C ALA A 151 -16.33 3.20 -2.25
N GLY A 152 -16.73 3.98 -1.24
CA GLY A 152 -16.34 3.79 0.15
C GLY A 152 -17.33 2.91 0.94
N GLY A 153 -16.80 1.92 1.67
CA GLY A 153 -17.46 1.37 2.87
C GLY A 153 -18.83 0.71 2.70
N LEU A 154 -19.27 0.38 1.48
CA LEU A 154 -20.50 -0.39 1.25
C LEU A 154 -20.29 -1.87 1.65
N PRO A 155 -21.25 -2.51 2.35
CA PRO A 155 -22.58 -2.04 2.76
C PRO A 155 -22.62 -1.37 4.14
N LYS A 156 -21.48 -1.20 4.83
CA LYS A 156 -21.44 -0.72 6.22
C LYS A 156 -21.94 0.72 6.39
N LEU A 157 -21.77 1.58 5.37
CA LEU A 157 -22.25 2.97 5.37
C LEU A 157 -23.71 3.12 4.92
N GLY A 158 -24.33 2.04 4.43
CA GLY A 158 -25.69 2.01 3.88
C GLY A 158 -25.70 2.22 2.36
N ASP A 159 -26.70 1.67 1.66
CA ASP A 159 -26.81 1.78 0.19
C ASP A 159 -27.30 3.17 -0.27
N ILE A 160 -26.46 4.18 -0.03
CA ILE A 160 -26.72 5.58 -0.42
C ILE A 160 -27.00 5.73 -1.91
N PRO A 161 -26.30 5.05 -2.84
CA PRO A 161 -26.62 5.14 -4.26
C PRO A 161 -28.06 4.71 -4.60
N THR A 162 -28.59 3.67 -3.94
CA THR A 162 -29.98 3.24 -4.15
C THR A 162 -30.97 4.16 -3.45
N LEU A 163 -30.66 4.63 -2.24
CA LEU A 163 -31.53 5.56 -1.50
C LEU A 163 -31.64 6.92 -2.20
N LEU A 164 -30.54 7.47 -2.72
CA LEU A 164 -30.52 8.73 -3.44
C LEU A 164 -31.34 8.70 -4.74
N LYS A 165 -31.47 7.52 -5.38
CA LYS A 165 -32.36 7.36 -6.55
C LYS A 165 -33.84 7.40 -6.17
N LYS A 166 -34.19 7.07 -4.93
CA LYS A 166 -35.58 7.11 -4.42
C LYS A 166 -35.93 8.50 -3.90
N GLU A 167 -34.96 9.18 -3.27
CA GLU A 167 -35.13 10.50 -2.66
C GLU A 167 -33.90 11.35 -2.97
N ASN A 168 -34.09 12.43 -3.74
CA ASN A 168 -33.04 13.37 -4.08
C ASN A 168 -33.51 14.82 -3.85
N PRO A 169 -32.94 15.56 -2.89
CA PRO A 169 -31.80 15.20 -2.05
C PRO A 169 -32.15 14.21 -0.93
N LEU A 170 -31.21 13.32 -0.58
CA LEU A 170 -31.37 12.35 0.52
C LEU A 170 -30.94 12.98 1.85
N SER A 171 -31.81 12.98 2.85
CA SER A 171 -31.44 13.43 4.20
C SER A 171 -30.68 12.35 4.99
N VAL A 172 -29.53 12.72 5.55
CA VAL A 172 -28.68 11.86 6.38
C VAL A 172 -28.17 12.62 7.61
N GLN A 173 -27.72 11.90 8.63
CA GLN A 173 -27.11 12.51 9.81
C GLN A 173 -25.58 12.34 9.79
N ILE A 174 -24.88 13.46 9.89
CA ILE A 174 -23.42 13.53 10.06
C ILE A 174 -23.14 14.28 11.36
N ASN A 175 -22.38 13.65 12.25
CA ASN A 175 -22.28 14.06 13.66
C ASN A 175 -23.70 14.17 14.27
N ASN A 176 -24.07 15.36 14.74
CA ASN A 176 -25.41 15.67 15.25
C ASN A 176 -26.20 16.58 14.30
N PHE A 177 -25.76 16.73 13.05
CA PHE A 177 -26.37 17.61 12.06
C PHE A 177 -27.04 16.82 10.94
N GLU A 178 -28.15 17.35 10.45
CA GLU A 178 -28.83 16.87 9.25
C GLU A 178 -28.20 17.49 8.00
N ILE A 179 -27.78 16.64 7.08
CA ILE A 179 -27.10 16.97 5.82
C ILE A 179 -27.85 16.31 4.67
N GLN A 180 -27.95 17.03 3.55
CA GLN A 180 -28.58 16.57 2.32
C GLN A 180 -27.50 16.06 1.35
N ILE A 181 -27.56 14.78 1.01
CA ILE A 181 -26.74 14.21 -0.06
C ILE A 181 -27.39 14.56 -1.40
N VAL A 182 -26.64 15.23 -2.27
CA VAL A 182 -27.13 15.72 -3.57
C VAL A 182 -26.48 15.03 -4.77
N GLY A 183 -25.41 14.29 -4.52
CA GLY A 183 -24.66 13.61 -5.56
C GLY A 183 -23.69 12.59 -5.01
N LEU A 184 -23.10 11.84 -5.93
CA LEU A 184 -22.19 10.74 -5.63
C LEU A 184 -20.87 10.96 -6.34
N PHE A 185 -19.77 10.58 -5.71
CA PHE A 185 -18.45 10.52 -6.33
C PHE A 185 -17.77 9.19 -5.99
N ALA A 186 -16.66 8.85 -6.67
CA ALA A 186 -15.86 7.68 -6.36
C ALA A 186 -14.43 8.05 -5.96
N LEU A 187 -14.12 7.95 -4.66
CA LEU A 187 -12.76 8.02 -4.14
C LEU A 187 -12.33 6.66 -3.58
N GLY A 188 -13.18 5.99 -2.81
CA GLY A 188 -12.93 4.67 -2.24
C GLY A 188 -12.43 4.71 -0.79
N SER A 189 -12.38 3.54 -0.18
CA SER A 189 -11.88 3.37 1.20
C SER A 189 -10.37 3.57 1.29
N SER A 190 -9.91 4.11 2.41
CA SER A 190 -8.49 4.12 2.81
C SER A 190 -8.31 3.47 4.17
N PHE A 191 -7.05 3.26 4.57
CA PHE A 191 -6.74 2.82 5.94
C PHE A 191 -7.15 3.86 6.99
N ALA A 192 -7.20 5.14 6.62
CA ALA A 192 -7.60 6.22 7.50
C ALA A 192 -9.13 6.34 7.66
N ALA A 193 -9.91 6.04 6.61
CA ALA A 193 -11.36 6.17 6.65
C ALA A 193 -12.06 5.15 5.73
N GLN A 194 -13.20 4.62 6.20
CA GLN A 194 -14.00 3.64 5.45
C GLN A 194 -14.82 4.26 4.32
N GLY A 195 -14.80 5.58 4.16
CA GLY A 195 -15.48 6.31 3.11
C GLY A 195 -15.24 7.80 3.28
N SER A 196 -15.79 8.60 2.37
CA SER A 196 -15.63 10.04 2.41
C SER A 196 -16.88 10.80 1.97
N VAL A 197 -16.97 12.05 2.41
CA VAL A 197 -17.96 13.02 1.95
C VAL A 197 -17.27 14.33 1.57
N ILE A 198 -17.80 15.01 0.56
CA ILE A 198 -17.32 16.33 0.13
C ILE A 198 -18.43 17.34 0.35
N THR A 199 -18.12 18.47 0.96
CA THR A 199 -19.08 19.54 1.24
C THR A 199 -18.44 20.91 0.99
N SER A 200 -19.22 21.99 1.10
CA SER A 200 -18.67 23.34 1.09
C SER A 200 -17.94 23.67 2.39
N ASP A 201 -16.99 24.59 2.31
CA ASP A 201 -16.30 25.18 3.46
C ASP A 201 -17.28 25.72 4.52
N SER A 202 -18.36 26.39 4.11
CA SER A 202 -19.41 26.90 5.00
C SER A 202 -20.15 25.78 5.75
N THR A 203 -20.48 24.69 5.07
CA THR A 203 -21.10 23.51 5.71
C THR A 203 -20.10 22.80 6.61
N PHE A 204 -18.83 22.68 6.19
CA PHE A 204 -17.75 22.14 7.02
C PHE A 204 -17.60 22.93 8.33
N LEU A 205 -17.47 24.25 8.26
CA LEU A 205 -17.31 25.11 9.44
C LEU A 205 -18.53 25.05 10.37
N ARG A 206 -19.73 24.80 9.84
CA ARG A 206 -20.92 24.53 10.66
C ARG A 206 -20.85 23.19 11.39
N LEU A 207 -20.29 22.16 10.76
CA LEU A 207 -20.11 20.83 11.37
C LEU A 207 -19.04 20.82 12.47
N PHE A 208 -18.11 21.78 12.44
CA PHE A 208 -16.99 21.91 13.36
C PHE A 208 -16.92 23.33 13.96
N PRO A 209 -17.77 23.67 14.94
CA PRO A 209 -17.85 25.02 15.50
C PRO A 209 -16.55 25.50 16.18
N GLU A 210 -15.66 24.57 16.56
CA GLU A 210 -14.33 24.87 17.10
C GLU A 210 -13.32 25.33 16.03
N ARG A 211 -13.62 25.14 14.74
CA ARG A 211 -12.75 25.52 13.63
C ARG A 211 -12.98 26.97 13.24
N GLN A 212 -11.87 27.69 13.02
CA GLN A 212 -11.92 29.10 12.62
C GLN A 212 -11.87 29.22 11.09
N ALA A 213 -12.67 30.14 10.53
CA ALA A 213 -12.79 30.31 9.09
C ALA A 213 -11.50 30.84 8.43
N ASP A 214 -10.71 31.61 9.17
CA ASP A 214 -9.39 32.13 8.76
C ASP A 214 -8.28 31.08 8.84
N ARG A 215 -8.57 29.85 9.31
CA ARG A 215 -7.60 28.76 9.43
C ARG A 215 -7.94 27.60 8.49
N ILE A 216 -7.06 27.31 7.52
CA ILE A 216 -7.25 26.26 6.51
C ILE A 216 -6.23 25.12 6.71
N ASP A 217 -6.52 23.91 6.23
CA ASP A 217 -5.61 22.76 6.38
C ASP A 217 -4.65 22.61 5.19
N VAL A 218 -5.18 22.80 3.97
CA VAL A 218 -4.41 22.71 2.72
C VAL A 218 -4.79 23.87 1.81
N GLY A 219 -3.78 24.58 1.31
CA GLY A 219 -3.93 25.56 0.25
C GLY A 219 -3.66 24.92 -1.10
N ILE A 220 -4.53 25.15 -2.07
CA ILE A 220 -4.40 24.66 -3.44
C ILE A 220 -4.10 25.87 -4.33
N VAL A 221 -3.01 25.80 -5.09
CA VAL A 221 -2.59 26.86 -6.00
C VAL A 221 -2.55 26.32 -7.41
N LYS A 222 -3.24 27.00 -8.33
CA LYS A 222 -3.24 26.71 -9.75
C LYS A 222 -2.42 27.75 -10.49
N VAL A 223 -1.52 27.31 -11.35
CA VAL A 223 -0.60 28.14 -12.11
C VAL A 223 -1.16 28.39 -13.52
N LYS A 224 -0.89 29.56 -14.09
CA LYS A 224 -1.27 29.89 -15.48
C LYS A 224 -0.51 28.99 -16.45
N SER A 225 -1.15 28.57 -17.54
CA SER A 225 -0.56 27.63 -18.51
C SER A 225 0.75 28.09 -19.15
N ASN A 226 1.05 29.39 -19.12
CA ASN A 226 2.27 29.99 -19.68
C ASN A 226 3.37 30.24 -18.62
N ALA A 227 3.13 29.94 -17.35
CA ALA A 227 4.08 30.17 -16.27
C ALA A 227 4.89 28.89 -15.96
N THR A 228 6.13 29.08 -15.48
CA THR A 228 7.02 27.98 -15.13
C THR A 228 6.75 27.53 -13.69
N LEU A 229 6.26 26.31 -13.50
CA LEU A 229 5.90 25.77 -12.18
C LEU A 229 7.00 25.94 -11.12
N LYS A 230 8.24 25.58 -11.48
CA LYS A 230 9.41 25.71 -10.57
C LYS A 230 9.70 27.15 -10.17
N GLN A 231 9.50 28.11 -11.07
CA GLN A 231 9.70 29.52 -10.76
C GLN A 231 8.64 30.00 -9.78
N ILE A 232 7.37 29.70 -10.04
CA ILE A 232 6.26 30.08 -9.14
C ILE A 232 6.41 29.40 -7.78
N GLN A 233 6.87 28.15 -7.73
CA GLN A 233 7.18 27.46 -6.49
C GLN A 233 8.26 28.21 -5.69
N ALA A 234 9.36 28.62 -6.33
CA ALA A 234 10.42 29.40 -5.67
C ALA A 234 9.93 30.78 -5.20
N ASP A 235 9.14 31.47 -6.03
CA ASP A 235 8.58 32.78 -5.68
C ASP A 235 7.63 32.68 -4.48
N LEU A 236 6.80 31.64 -4.42
CA LEU A 236 5.96 31.34 -3.26
C LEU A 236 6.81 31.02 -2.03
N GLN A 237 7.83 30.15 -2.16
CA GLN A 237 8.70 29.80 -1.04
C GLN A 237 9.42 31.03 -0.45
N ALA A 238 9.72 32.04 -1.26
CA ALA A 238 10.38 33.26 -0.80
C ALA A 238 9.47 34.19 0.04
N ILE A 239 8.16 34.12 -0.13
CA ILE A 239 7.20 34.96 0.59
C ILE A 239 6.46 34.22 1.72
N MET A 240 6.41 32.89 1.67
CA MET A 240 5.72 32.09 2.67
C MET A 240 6.52 32.07 3.97
N PRO A 241 5.85 32.05 5.14
CA PRO A 241 6.53 31.92 6.41
C PRO A 241 7.25 30.57 6.55
N ASP A 242 8.24 30.53 7.44
CA ASP A 242 9.07 29.35 7.69
C ASP A 242 8.32 28.13 8.23
N ASP A 243 7.04 28.23 8.58
CA ASP A 243 6.22 27.08 9.01
C ASP A 243 5.39 26.47 7.88
N LEU A 244 5.44 27.05 6.66
CA LEU A 244 4.74 26.54 5.49
C LEU A 244 5.68 25.88 4.47
N LEU A 245 5.18 24.84 3.82
CA LEU A 245 5.79 24.19 2.67
C LEU A 245 5.00 24.54 1.42
N VAL A 246 5.72 24.77 0.33
CA VAL A 246 5.17 24.88 -1.03
C VAL A 246 5.61 23.64 -1.79
N LEU A 247 4.68 22.73 -2.00
CA LEU A 247 4.95 21.41 -2.58
C LEU A 247 4.25 21.27 -3.93
N THR A 248 4.93 20.67 -4.90
CA THR A 248 4.27 20.08 -6.07
C THR A 248 3.41 18.90 -5.66
N LEU A 249 2.52 18.45 -6.56
CA LEU A 249 1.70 17.26 -6.29
C LEU A 249 2.55 16.01 -6.02
N ASP A 250 3.68 15.86 -6.73
CA ASP A 250 4.59 14.73 -6.58
C ASP A 250 5.32 14.78 -5.23
N GLU A 251 5.81 15.96 -4.82
CA GLU A 251 6.43 16.15 -3.51
C GLU A 251 5.43 15.92 -2.37
N PHE A 252 4.19 16.39 -2.53
CA PHE A 252 3.15 16.22 -1.52
C PHE A 252 2.77 14.74 -1.35
N SER A 253 2.59 14.03 -2.47
CA SER A 253 2.32 12.58 -2.48
C SER A 253 3.50 11.77 -1.94
N ALA A 254 4.74 12.16 -2.26
CA ALA A 254 5.94 11.50 -1.76
C ALA A 254 6.07 11.61 -0.24
N ARG A 255 5.74 12.76 0.34
CA ARG A 255 5.73 12.98 1.79
C ARG A 255 4.75 12.05 2.50
N GLU A 256 3.53 11.92 1.98
CA GLU A 256 2.54 10.98 2.53
C GLU A 256 3.06 9.53 2.49
N ARG A 257 3.64 9.12 1.35
CA ARG A 257 4.22 7.78 1.20
C ARG A 257 5.35 7.56 2.21
N ASP A 258 6.24 8.52 2.36
CA ASP A 258 7.37 8.43 3.28
C ASP A 258 6.90 8.30 4.73
N TYR A 259 5.90 9.08 5.15
CA TYR A 259 5.30 8.95 6.47
C TYR A 259 4.78 7.52 6.72
N TRP A 260 3.96 6.98 5.82
CA TRP A 260 3.38 5.65 6.02
C TRP A 260 4.38 4.49 5.93
N THR A 261 5.47 4.67 5.18
CA THR A 261 6.48 3.63 4.98
C THR A 261 7.61 3.66 6.01
N LYS A 262 8.01 4.84 6.48
CA LYS A 262 9.19 5.04 7.34
C LYS A 262 8.83 5.44 8.77
N ASP A 263 7.86 6.34 8.93
CA ASP A 263 7.57 6.97 10.23
C ASP A 263 6.39 6.30 10.97
N SER A 264 5.44 5.76 10.23
CA SER A 264 4.29 5.04 10.79
C SER A 264 4.71 3.66 11.30
N PRO A 265 4.28 3.27 12.52
CA PRO A 265 4.49 1.91 13.03
C PRO A 265 3.95 0.83 12.09
N ILE A 266 2.94 1.15 11.28
CA ILE A 266 2.31 0.19 10.37
C ILE A 266 3.28 -0.28 9.29
N GLY A 267 4.04 0.63 8.68
CA GLY A 267 5.05 0.29 7.67
C GLY A 267 6.14 -0.62 8.24
N VAL A 268 6.60 -0.30 9.45
CA VAL A 268 7.60 -1.11 10.18
C VAL A 268 7.08 -2.51 10.50
N ILE A 269 5.83 -2.64 10.96
CA ILE A 269 5.21 -3.94 11.30
C ILE A 269 5.12 -4.84 10.07
N PHE A 270 4.65 -4.33 8.93
CA PHE A 270 4.60 -5.12 7.70
C PHE A 270 6.00 -5.53 7.23
N GLY A 271 6.98 -4.62 7.30
CA GLY A 271 8.37 -4.92 6.97
C GLY A 271 8.97 -6.03 7.86
N LEU A 272 8.75 -5.96 9.17
CA LEU A 272 9.16 -7.02 10.11
C LEU A 272 8.45 -8.35 9.81
N GLY A 273 7.19 -8.30 9.38
CA GLY A 273 6.45 -9.48 8.93
C GLY A 273 7.09 -10.17 7.72
N VAL A 274 7.60 -9.40 6.75
CA VAL A 274 8.36 -9.96 5.61
C VAL A 274 9.63 -10.63 6.09
N VAL A 275 10.38 -9.99 6.99
CA VAL A 275 11.61 -10.55 7.58
C VAL A 275 11.30 -11.84 8.34
N LEU A 276 10.23 -11.87 9.13
CA LEU A 276 9.81 -13.06 9.86
C LEU A 276 9.43 -14.20 8.91
N GLY A 277 8.64 -13.92 7.86
CA GLY A 277 8.29 -14.89 6.84
C GLY A 277 9.53 -15.47 6.15
N PHE A 278 10.50 -14.62 5.82
CA PHE A 278 11.79 -15.02 5.26
C PHE A 278 12.60 -15.91 6.21
N LEU A 279 12.73 -15.53 7.48
CA LEU A 279 13.47 -16.31 8.48
C LEU A 279 12.81 -17.68 8.75
N VAL A 280 11.49 -17.73 8.88
CA VAL A 280 10.73 -18.98 9.02
C VAL A 280 10.97 -19.88 7.80
N GLY A 281 10.96 -19.29 6.60
CA GLY A 281 11.27 -20.02 5.37
C GLY A 281 12.70 -20.56 5.34
N ILE A 282 13.72 -19.79 5.76
CA ILE A 282 15.10 -20.28 5.90
C ILE A 282 15.14 -21.52 6.81
N VAL A 283 14.51 -21.46 7.98
CA VAL A 283 14.54 -22.56 8.96
C VAL A 283 13.89 -23.83 8.38
N ILE A 284 12.74 -23.68 7.72
CA ILE A 284 12.04 -24.81 7.08
C ILE A 284 12.90 -25.42 5.98
N VAL A 285 13.41 -24.61 5.05
CA VAL A 285 14.23 -25.11 3.93
C VAL A 285 15.52 -25.74 4.43
N TYR A 286 16.16 -25.13 5.43
CA TYR A 286 17.37 -25.68 6.06
C TYR A 286 17.08 -27.06 6.65
N GLN A 287 15.99 -27.23 7.42
CA GLN A 287 15.65 -28.50 8.04
C GLN A 287 15.44 -29.59 6.98
N ILE A 288 14.81 -29.22 5.87
CA ILE A 288 14.50 -30.14 4.77
C ILE A 288 15.77 -30.53 4.01
N LEU A 289 16.58 -29.56 3.59
CA LEU A 289 17.82 -29.81 2.87
C LEU A 289 18.82 -30.56 3.75
N TYR A 290 18.97 -30.20 5.02
CA TYR A 290 19.82 -30.92 5.97
C TYR A 290 19.41 -32.38 6.11
N THR A 291 18.10 -32.63 6.27
CA THR A 291 17.57 -33.99 6.35
C THR A 291 17.81 -34.74 5.03
N ASP A 292 17.67 -34.08 3.89
CA ASP A 292 17.83 -34.71 2.59
C ASP A 292 19.27 -35.11 2.30
N ILE A 293 20.19 -34.17 2.53
CA ILE A 293 21.62 -34.37 2.43
C ILE A 293 22.08 -35.49 3.38
N SER A 294 21.61 -35.49 4.63
CA SER A 294 21.99 -36.51 5.62
C SER A 294 21.53 -37.92 5.21
N ASN A 295 20.36 -38.05 4.58
CA ASN A 295 19.85 -39.36 4.14
C ASN A 295 20.59 -39.92 2.93
N HIS A 296 21.16 -39.06 2.07
CA HIS A 296 21.93 -39.47 0.90
C HIS A 296 23.45 -39.41 1.14
N LEU A 297 23.86 -39.26 2.39
CA LEU A 297 25.26 -39.15 2.76
C LEU A 297 26.11 -40.38 2.37
N PRO A 298 25.62 -41.63 2.49
CA PRO A 298 26.34 -42.80 1.97
C PRO A 298 26.54 -42.77 0.45
N GLU A 299 25.55 -42.24 -0.29
CA GLU A 299 25.63 -42.09 -1.74
C GLU A 299 26.66 -41.02 -2.12
N TYR A 300 26.69 -39.90 -1.37
CA TYR A 300 27.68 -38.84 -1.53
C TYR A 300 29.09 -39.30 -1.18
N ALA A 301 29.27 -40.12 -0.14
CA ALA A 301 30.55 -40.72 0.21
C ALA A 301 31.09 -41.61 -0.92
N THR A 302 30.22 -42.41 -1.53
CA THR A 302 30.58 -43.26 -2.68
C THR A 302 30.99 -42.43 -3.90
N LEU A 303 30.23 -41.38 -4.23
CA LEU A 303 30.58 -40.45 -5.32
C LEU A 303 31.91 -39.73 -5.04
N LYS A 304 32.17 -39.33 -3.79
CA LYS A 304 33.43 -38.70 -3.39
C LYS A 304 34.61 -39.69 -3.54
N ALA A 305 34.41 -40.95 -3.16
CA ALA A 305 35.41 -42.02 -3.35
C ALA A 305 35.71 -42.31 -4.84
N MET A 306 34.74 -42.12 -5.73
CA MET A 306 34.93 -42.21 -7.19
C MET A 306 35.58 -40.96 -7.82
N GLY A 307 35.96 -39.95 -7.03
CA GLY A 307 36.70 -38.78 -7.48
C GLY A 307 35.86 -37.55 -7.86
N TYR A 308 34.58 -37.49 -7.46
CA TYR A 308 33.76 -36.29 -7.67
C TYR A 308 34.21 -35.14 -6.75
N SER A 309 34.39 -33.94 -7.33
CA SER A 309 34.84 -32.74 -6.61
C SER A 309 33.77 -32.16 -5.68
N GLU A 310 34.18 -31.45 -4.63
CA GLU A 310 33.25 -30.76 -3.70
C GLU A 310 32.34 -29.73 -4.39
N LEU A 311 32.85 -29.05 -5.43
CA LEU A 311 32.07 -28.13 -6.27
C LEU A 311 30.90 -28.81 -7.01
N TYR A 312 31.01 -30.12 -7.26
CA TYR A 312 29.92 -30.88 -7.87
C TYR A 312 28.75 -31.00 -6.89
N PHE A 313 29.02 -31.35 -5.63
CA PHE A 313 27.99 -31.48 -4.58
C PHE A 313 27.35 -30.14 -4.24
N ILE A 314 28.14 -29.05 -4.16
CA ILE A 314 27.61 -27.69 -4.04
C ILE A 314 26.64 -27.39 -5.21
N GLY A 315 27.01 -27.78 -6.42
CA GLY A 315 26.17 -27.61 -7.61
C GLY A 315 24.85 -28.40 -7.55
N VAL A 316 24.86 -29.62 -6.99
CA VAL A 316 23.64 -30.43 -6.78
C VAL A 316 22.71 -29.74 -5.78
N VAL A 317 23.22 -29.30 -4.63
CA VAL A 317 22.41 -28.62 -3.60
C VAL A 317 21.82 -27.31 -4.12
N ILE A 318 22.59 -26.54 -4.92
CA ILE A 318 22.06 -25.32 -5.56
C ILE A 318 20.94 -25.67 -6.55
N GLN A 319 21.06 -26.76 -7.31
CA GLN A 319 19.99 -27.20 -8.22
C GLN A 319 18.74 -27.60 -7.43
N GLU A 320 18.86 -28.35 -6.34
CA GLU A 320 17.73 -28.69 -5.45
C GLU A 320 17.07 -27.44 -4.89
N ALA A 321 17.87 -26.50 -4.37
CA ALA A 321 17.38 -25.23 -3.83
C ALA A 321 16.58 -24.43 -4.88
N LEU A 322 17.07 -24.37 -6.13
CA LEU A 322 16.36 -23.69 -7.22
C LEU A 322 15.07 -24.40 -7.63
N ILE A 323 15.06 -25.73 -7.65
CA ILE A 323 13.85 -26.52 -7.93
C ILE A 323 12.83 -26.29 -6.82
N PHE A 324 13.23 -26.35 -5.55
CA PHE A 324 12.37 -26.06 -4.41
C PHE A 324 11.82 -24.63 -4.44
N ALA A 325 12.66 -23.63 -4.75
CA ALA A 325 12.21 -22.25 -4.90
C ALA A 325 11.15 -22.13 -6.01
N ALA A 326 11.38 -22.73 -7.18
CA ALA A 326 10.41 -22.70 -8.28
C ALA A 326 9.10 -23.42 -7.92
N LEU A 327 9.18 -24.60 -7.31
CA LEU A 327 8.02 -25.40 -6.95
C LEU A 327 7.22 -24.79 -5.80
N GLY A 328 7.86 -24.15 -4.83
CA GLY A 328 7.21 -23.47 -3.70
C GLY A 328 6.61 -22.12 -4.09
N PHE A 329 7.30 -21.37 -4.96
CA PHE A 329 6.85 -20.05 -5.38
C PHE A 329 5.53 -20.10 -6.15
N VAL A 330 5.33 -21.06 -7.05
CA VAL A 330 4.10 -21.18 -7.85
C VAL A 330 2.83 -21.29 -7.00
N PRO A 331 2.70 -22.26 -6.07
CA PRO A 331 1.55 -22.33 -5.18
C PRO A 331 1.48 -21.13 -4.22
N GLY A 332 2.62 -20.64 -3.71
CA GLY A 332 2.64 -19.42 -2.87
C GLY A 332 2.05 -18.21 -3.58
N PHE A 333 2.43 -17.99 -4.84
CA PHE A 333 1.92 -16.94 -5.72
C PHE A 333 0.43 -17.11 -6.03
N LEU A 334 -0.01 -18.32 -6.38
CA LEU A 334 -1.41 -18.61 -6.69
C LEU A 334 -2.32 -18.42 -5.47
N LEU A 335 -1.92 -18.96 -4.31
CA LEU A 335 -2.65 -18.79 -3.05
C LEU A 335 -2.71 -17.33 -2.64
N SER A 336 -1.60 -16.59 -2.77
CA SER A 336 -1.56 -15.15 -2.46
C SER A 336 -2.47 -14.34 -3.37
N THR A 337 -2.49 -14.67 -4.67
CA THR A 337 -3.37 -14.01 -5.64
C THR A 337 -4.84 -14.25 -5.29
N GLY A 338 -5.21 -15.49 -4.94
CA GLY A 338 -6.57 -15.80 -4.47
C GLY A 338 -6.91 -15.09 -3.16
N LEU A 339 -5.96 -15.01 -2.22
CA LEU A 339 -6.18 -14.30 -0.96
C LEU A 339 -6.34 -12.78 -1.18
N TYR A 340 -5.62 -12.19 -2.13
CA TYR A 340 -5.79 -10.79 -2.49
C TYR A 340 -7.17 -10.50 -3.08
N THR A 341 -7.69 -11.34 -3.97
CA THR A 341 -9.03 -11.13 -4.53
C THR A 341 -10.14 -11.26 -3.48
N ILE A 342 -10.00 -12.22 -2.56
CA ILE A 342 -10.90 -12.36 -1.41
C ILE A 342 -10.81 -11.12 -0.51
N THR A 343 -9.59 -10.65 -0.21
CA THR A 343 -9.39 -9.49 0.67
C THR A 343 -9.91 -8.20 0.03
N GLN A 344 -9.65 -7.99 -1.26
CA GLN A 344 -10.14 -6.84 -2.02
C GLN A 344 -11.67 -6.81 -2.04
N SER A 345 -12.33 -7.95 -2.27
CA SER A 345 -13.80 -8.01 -2.27
C SER A 345 -14.41 -7.80 -0.87
N ALA A 346 -13.73 -8.22 0.19
CA ALA A 346 -14.21 -8.06 1.57
C ALA A 346 -13.93 -6.68 2.20
N THR A 347 -12.85 -6.01 1.80
CA THR A 347 -12.37 -4.77 2.44
C THR A 347 -12.43 -3.54 1.53
N LEU A 348 -12.60 -3.73 0.21
CA LEU A 348 -12.49 -2.70 -0.82
C LEU A 348 -11.11 -2.01 -0.88
N LEU A 349 -10.09 -2.56 -0.20
CA LEU A 349 -8.73 -2.06 -0.30
C LEU A 349 -8.13 -2.42 -1.68
N PRO A 350 -7.32 -1.52 -2.28
CA PRO A 350 -6.71 -1.73 -3.59
C PRO A 350 -5.49 -2.70 -3.50
N ILE A 351 -5.73 -3.93 -3.05
CA ILE A 351 -4.72 -4.99 -2.99
C ILE A 351 -4.73 -5.75 -4.30
N ALA A 352 -3.64 -5.66 -5.07
CA ALA A 352 -3.45 -6.44 -6.29
C ALA A 352 -2.06 -7.06 -6.33
N MET A 353 -1.91 -8.14 -7.11
CA MET A 353 -0.61 -8.74 -7.37
C MET A 353 0.14 -7.90 -8.40
N LYS A 354 1.19 -7.20 -7.96
CA LYS A 354 2.07 -6.39 -8.83
C LYS A 354 3.25 -7.24 -9.31
N LEU A 355 3.71 -6.99 -10.54
CA LEU A 355 4.89 -7.67 -11.09
C LEU A 355 6.15 -7.41 -10.27
N SER A 356 6.31 -6.19 -9.74
CA SER A 356 7.42 -5.83 -8.84
C SER A 356 7.42 -6.66 -7.55
N ARG A 357 6.24 -6.95 -6.99
CA ARG A 357 6.11 -7.79 -5.79
C ARG A 357 6.41 -9.26 -6.09
N ALA A 358 5.86 -9.78 -7.18
CA ALA A 358 6.12 -11.15 -7.62
C ALA A 358 7.61 -11.39 -7.87
N THR A 359 8.29 -10.43 -8.52
CA THR A 359 9.73 -10.50 -8.77
C THR A 359 10.55 -10.36 -7.49
N LEU A 360 10.19 -9.44 -6.58
CA LEU A 360 10.86 -9.30 -5.28
C LEU A 360 10.77 -10.57 -4.45
N VAL A 361 9.56 -11.13 -4.28
CA VAL A 361 9.37 -12.35 -3.49
C VAL A 361 10.12 -13.51 -4.13
N LEU A 362 10.06 -13.68 -5.46
CA LEU A 362 10.82 -14.74 -6.14
C LEU A 362 12.33 -14.63 -5.86
N VAL A 363 12.89 -13.42 -5.90
CA VAL A 363 14.31 -13.19 -5.59
C VAL A 363 14.60 -13.54 -4.13
N LEU A 364 13.73 -13.14 -3.18
CA LEU A 364 13.86 -13.51 -1.78
C LEU A 364 13.77 -15.03 -1.57
N THR A 365 12.84 -15.72 -2.23
CA THR A 365 12.69 -17.18 -2.17
C THR A 365 13.96 -17.87 -2.68
N ILE A 366 14.54 -17.41 -3.79
CA ILE A 366 15.79 -17.97 -4.33
C ILE A 366 16.94 -17.75 -3.35
N ILE A 367 17.11 -16.54 -2.81
CA ILE A 367 18.15 -16.22 -1.83
C ILE A 367 17.99 -17.08 -0.57
N MET A 368 16.77 -17.20 -0.08
CA MET A 368 16.40 -18.02 1.07
C MET A 368 16.79 -19.49 0.85
N CYS A 369 16.40 -20.09 -0.28
CA CYS A 369 16.68 -21.49 -0.57
C CYS A 369 18.18 -21.76 -0.75
N ILE A 370 18.89 -20.89 -1.48
CA ILE A 370 20.34 -21.01 -1.68
C ILE A 370 21.08 -20.84 -0.34
N GLY A 371 20.71 -19.84 0.45
CA GLY A 371 21.30 -19.58 1.76
C GLY A 371 21.12 -20.75 2.71
N ALA A 372 19.90 -21.28 2.81
CA ALA A 372 19.59 -22.46 3.62
C ALA A 372 20.37 -23.71 3.15
N GLY A 373 20.49 -23.92 1.84
CA GLY A 373 21.28 -25.03 1.29
C GLY A 373 22.78 -24.90 1.56
N ALA A 374 23.33 -23.70 1.47
CA ALA A 374 24.73 -23.43 1.82
C ALA A 374 25.01 -23.73 3.29
N ILE A 375 24.12 -23.32 4.21
CA ILE A 375 24.25 -23.59 5.65
C ILE A 375 24.15 -25.10 5.93
N ALA A 376 23.19 -25.79 5.29
CA ALA A 376 23.04 -27.24 5.45
C ALA A 376 24.29 -28.00 4.99
N LEU A 377 24.88 -27.59 3.86
CA LEU A 377 26.07 -28.22 3.32
C LEU A 377 27.33 -27.95 4.17
N GLN A 378 27.52 -26.72 4.67
CA GLN A 378 28.63 -26.41 5.57
C GLN A 378 28.61 -27.30 6.82
N LYS A 379 27.43 -27.51 7.40
CA LYS A 379 27.28 -28.34 8.59
C LYS A 379 27.58 -29.81 8.32
N LEU A 380 27.23 -30.31 7.13
CA LEU A 380 27.57 -31.66 6.71
C LEU A 380 29.07 -31.85 6.50
N GLN A 381 29.76 -30.87 5.90
CA GLN A 381 31.20 -30.93 5.67
C GLN A 381 32.03 -30.90 6.96
N GLN A 382 31.47 -30.33 8.03
CA GLN A 382 32.08 -30.32 9.36
C GLN A 382 31.82 -31.60 10.16
N ALA A 383 30.91 -32.48 9.72
CA ALA A 383 30.68 -33.76 10.36
C ALA A 383 31.81 -34.74 9.97
N ASP A 384 32.38 -35.42 10.96
CA ASP A 384 33.54 -36.30 10.77
C ASP A 384 33.13 -37.52 9.91
N PRO A 385 33.84 -37.85 8.81
CA PRO A 385 33.52 -39.00 7.97
C PRO A 385 33.44 -40.33 8.74
N ALA A 386 34.11 -40.44 9.89
CA ALA A 386 34.09 -41.61 10.75
C ALA A 386 32.76 -41.80 11.53
N ASP A 387 31.98 -40.74 11.74
CA ASP A 387 30.68 -40.81 12.44
C ASP A 387 29.52 -41.27 11.53
N ILE A 388 29.80 -41.45 10.25
CA ILE A 388 28.81 -41.67 9.18
C ILE A 388 28.83 -43.12 8.67
N PHE A 389 29.87 -43.89 9.02
CA PHE A 389 30.02 -45.30 8.66
C PHE A 389 29.64 -46.25 9.79
#